data_AF-A0A2A4TUE6-F1
#
_entry.id   AF-A0A2A4TUE6-F1
#
_cell.length_a   1.000
_cell.length_b   1.000
_cell.length_c   1.000
_cell.angle_alpha   90.00
_cell.angle_beta   90.00
_cell.angle_gamma   90.00
#
_symmetry.space_group_name_H-M   'P 1'
#
loop_
_entity.id
_entity.type
_entity.pdbx_description
1 polymer ?
#
loop_
_entity_poly.entity_id
_entity_poly.type
_entity_poly.pdbx_seq_one_letter_code
_entity_poly.pdbx_strand_id
1 'polypeptide(L)'
;MAERAYGKVPERGGGVIVRQAESIDKALRLLESDRFDLILMGFEFPGGKQPEDLLRHIASLEKTLRTPVLVLADGAQKAIRDKFLGLGAADCLLKSPNPAGLKWIVRNILDSATIGQGLKWCGSPARVLHVEDEDDWARLVHSWLEGCGWAMHRVNGGRELMRFLRTCRELPDCIILDLTLPGNDGLELCRELKTNLIFQRIPLIVLSGRKEDRIAAMENLALNLIAKDEHTDRELPAMVRSVISQQERSAGVVVRGDIRLEPRGKKVFLDNRILCALDENGFAVLRLLVENSPAVVSDAMIRSLTKKREDYRRRNSSADPTPGTIPVYVSTLRNRVGDILGRRIVRLHGLGYSYIPDCN
;
A
#
# COMPACT_ATOMS: atom_id res chain seq x y z
N MET A 1 33.42 5.74 -0.03
CA MET A 1 34.48 4.87 0.51
C MET A 1 34.09 3.44 0.26
N ALA A 2 35.05 2.65 -0.25
CA ALA A 2 34.86 1.29 -0.72
C ALA A 2 34.58 0.31 0.42
N GLU A 3 33.67 -0.62 0.21
CA GLU A 3 33.69 -1.89 0.94
C GLU A 3 33.42 -3.04 -0.04
N ARG A 4 34.51 -3.76 -0.32
CA ARG A 4 34.53 -5.03 -1.04
C ARG A 4 33.94 -6.10 -0.13
N ALA A 5 32.84 -6.72 -0.52
CA ALA A 5 32.46 -8.04 -0.01
C ALA A 5 32.80 -9.08 -1.09
N TYR A 6 34.02 -9.63 -1.03
CA TYR A 6 34.40 -10.83 -1.76
C TYR A 6 33.73 -12.06 -1.13
N GLY A 7 33.16 -12.93 -1.98
CA GLY A 7 33.11 -14.38 -1.80
C GLY A 7 32.23 -14.97 -0.69
N LYS A 8 31.07 -15.54 -1.08
CA LYS A 8 30.66 -16.91 -0.72
C LYS A 8 29.42 -17.36 -1.53
N VAL A 9 29.41 -18.66 -1.83
CA VAL A 9 28.36 -19.56 -2.37
C VAL A 9 26.96 -19.22 -1.79
N PRO A 10 25.83 -19.44 -2.51
CA PRO A 10 24.54 -18.84 -2.20
C PRO A 10 24.08 -19.13 -0.78
N GLU A 11 24.05 -18.09 0.05
CA GLU A 11 23.36 -18.17 1.33
C GLU A 11 21.86 -18.25 1.06
N ARG A 12 21.24 -19.34 1.54
CA ARG A 12 19.79 -19.42 1.77
C ARG A 12 19.42 -18.41 2.85
N GLY A 13 19.32 -17.14 2.46
CA GLY A 13 18.85 -16.05 3.31
C GLY A 13 17.53 -15.50 2.80
N GLY A 14 16.40 -16.10 3.21
CA GLY A 14 15.09 -15.47 3.10
C GLY A 14 14.26 -15.71 1.83
N GLY A 15 14.40 -16.87 1.18
CA GLY A 15 13.45 -17.36 0.17
C GLY A 15 13.56 -16.76 -1.25
N VAL A 16 14.46 -15.80 -1.49
CA VAL A 16 14.65 -15.16 -2.80
C VAL A 16 15.93 -15.66 -3.47
N ILE A 17 15.86 -16.03 -4.75
CA ILE A 17 17.03 -16.39 -5.56
C ILE A 17 17.55 -15.14 -6.26
N VAL A 18 18.80 -14.76 -5.99
CA VAL A 18 19.41 -13.56 -6.58
C VAL A 18 20.31 -13.94 -7.77
N ARG A 19 20.16 -13.21 -8.88
CA ARG A 19 21.08 -13.20 -10.02
C ARG A 19 21.64 -11.79 -10.18
N GLN A 20 22.95 -11.68 -10.41
CA GLN A 20 23.62 -10.39 -10.47
C GLN A 20 24.23 -10.13 -11.86
N ALA A 21 23.97 -8.94 -12.38
CA ALA A 21 24.62 -8.38 -13.55
C ALA A 21 25.47 -7.17 -13.15
N GLU A 22 26.73 -7.16 -13.56
CA GLU A 22 27.67 -6.05 -13.32
C GLU A 22 27.84 -5.16 -14.55
N SER A 23 27.22 -5.53 -15.66
CA SER A 23 27.18 -4.78 -16.91
C SER A 23 25.82 -4.93 -17.57
N ILE A 24 25.47 -3.96 -18.41
CA ILE A 24 24.22 -3.99 -19.20
C ILE A 24 24.19 -5.24 -20.08
N ASP A 25 25.30 -5.58 -20.75
CA ASP A 25 25.35 -6.74 -21.65
C ASP A 25 25.14 -8.07 -20.91
N LYS A 26 25.61 -8.18 -19.66
CA LYS A 26 25.32 -9.34 -18.79
C LYS A 26 23.86 -9.34 -18.31
N ALA A 27 23.30 -8.16 -18.02
CA ALA A 27 21.89 -8.04 -17.63
C ALA A 27 20.98 -8.50 -18.78
N LEU A 28 21.25 -8.08 -20.01
CA LEU A 28 20.50 -8.49 -21.20
C LEU A 28 20.53 -10.00 -21.40
N ARG A 29 21.70 -10.65 -21.29
CA ARG A 29 21.80 -12.11 -21.39
C ARG A 29 21.00 -12.86 -20.31
N LEU A 30 21.01 -12.35 -19.08
CA LEU A 30 20.21 -12.94 -17.99
C LEU A 30 18.72 -12.75 -18.24
N LEU A 31 18.31 -11.57 -18.70
CA LEU A 31 16.93 -11.32 -19.10
C LEU A 31 16.54 -12.20 -20.29
N GLU A 32 17.48 -12.54 -21.17
CA GLU A 32 17.28 -13.48 -22.27
C GLU A 32 17.04 -14.92 -21.80
N SER A 33 17.85 -15.42 -20.86
CA SER A 33 17.81 -16.81 -20.41
C SER A 33 16.77 -17.10 -19.32
N ASP A 34 16.53 -16.15 -18.42
CA ASP A 34 15.80 -16.37 -17.18
C ASP A 34 14.54 -15.50 -17.10
N ARG A 35 13.60 -15.89 -16.23
CA ARG A 35 12.49 -15.03 -15.79
C ARG A 35 12.75 -14.54 -14.39
N PHE A 36 12.31 -13.32 -14.11
CA PHE A 36 12.49 -12.67 -12.81
C PHE A 36 11.16 -12.16 -12.27
N ASP A 37 10.97 -12.31 -10.97
CA ASP A 37 9.82 -11.81 -10.24
C ASP A 37 10.00 -10.33 -9.82
N LEU A 38 11.25 -9.83 -9.82
CA LEU A 38 11.63 -8.45 -9.56
C LEU A 38 12.99 -8.15 -10.18
N ILE A 39 13.16 -6.97 -10.77
CA ILE A 39 14.45 -6.47 -11.25
C ILE A 39 14.88 -5.27 -10.41
N LEU A 40 16.08 -5.34 -9.83
CA LEU A 40 16.73 -4.21 -9.17
C LEU A 40 17.81 -3.62 -10.09
N MET A 41 17.69 -2.33 -10.39
CA MET A 41 18.59 -1.63 -11.30
C MET A 41 19.34 -0.52 -10.57
N GLY A 42 20.67 -0.45 -10.71
CA GLY A 42 21.44 0.71 -10.28
C GLY A 42 21.29 1.90 -11.25
N PHE A 43 21.29 3.12 -10.72
CA PHE A 43 21.21 4.35 -11.52
C PHE A 43 22.49 4.63 -12.32
N GLU A 44 23.66 4.27 -11.80
CA GLU A 44 24.94 4.49 -12.47
C GLU A 44 25.49 3.19 -13.04
N PHE A 45 25.79 3.19 -14.34
CA PHE A 45 26.46 2.10 -15.03
C PHE A 45 27.87 2.51 -15.46
N PRO A 46 28.88 1.63 -15.32
CA PRO A 46 30.20 1.87 -15.89
C PRO A 46 30.11 2.05 -17.41
N GLY A 47 30.87 3.01 -17.97
CA GLY A 47 31.02 3.16 -19.42
C GLY A 47 30.02 4.10 -20.12
N GLY A 48 29.35 5.00 -19.39
CA GLY A 48 28.56 6.10 -19.98
C GLY A 48 27.21 5.70 -20.60
N LYS A 49 26.83 4.42 -20.52
CA LYS A 49 25.51 3.93 -20.95
C LYS A 49 24.43 4.45 -19.99
N GLN A 50 23.32 4.93 -20.55
CA GLN A 50 22.24 5.56 -19.81
C GLN A 50 21.28 4.50 -19.23
N PRO A 51 20.94 4.54 -17.93
CA PRO A 51 20.02 3.58 -17.29
C PRO A 51 18.63 3.52 -17.96
N GLU A 52 18.21 4.61 -18.59
CA GLU A 52 16.96 4.71 -19.35
C GLU A 52 16.90 3.73 -20.53
N ASP A 53 18.02 3.47 -21.18
CA ASP A 53 18.06 2.59 -22.36
C ASP A 53 17.81 1.13 -21.96
N LEU A 54 18.39 0.71 -20.83
CA LEU A 54 18.14 -0.62 -20.28
C LEU A 54 16.70 -0.76 -19.80
N LEU A 55 16.12 0.28 -19.18
CA LEU A 55 14.72 0.25 -18.75
C LEU A 55 13.75 0.15 -19.95
N ARG A 56 13.98 0.92 -21.02
CA ARG A 56 13.19 0.81 -22.26
C ARG A 56 13.33 -0.57 -22.89
N HIS A 57 14.53 -1.14 -22.87
CA HIS A 57 14.74 -2.49 -23.39
C HIS A 57 13.99 -3.54 -22.56
N ILE A 58 14.07 -3.48 -21.22
CA ILE A 58 13.29 -4.36 -20.33
C ILE A 58 11.78 -4.21 -20.61
N ALA A 59 11.29 -3.00 -20.79
CA ALA A 59 9.88 -2.74 -21.11
C ALA A 59 9.47 -3.29 -22.49
N SER A 60 10.41 -3.47 -23.43
CA SER A 60 10.14 -4.00 -24.77
C SER A 60 10.05 -5.53 -24.85
N LEU A 61 10.48 -6.24 -23.81
CA LEU A 61 10.56 -7.70 -23.81
C LEU A 61 9.25 -8.34 -23.30
N GLU A 62 8.68 -9.24 -24.12
CA GLU A 62 7.60 -10.22 -23.84
C GLU A 62 7.45 -10.59 -22.36
N LYS A 63 8.54 -11.17 -21.87
CA LYS A 63 8.68 -11.87 -20.60
C LYS A 63 8.82 -10.97 -19.37
N THR A 64 9.09 -9.67 -19.56
CA THR A 64 9.28 -8.72 -18.45
C THR A 64 8.19 -7.65 -18.39
N LEU A 65 7.18 -7.71 -19.27
CA LEU A 65 6.02 -6.81 -19.23
C LEU A 65 5.32 -6.73 -17.87
N ARG A 66 5.40 -7.80 -17.07
CA ARG A 66 4.80 -7.88 -15.72
C ARG A 66 5.84 -7.91 -14.60
N THR A 67 7.13 -7.88 -14.92
CA THR A 67 8.20 -7.91 -13.93
C THR A 67 8.41 -6.49 -13.42
N PRO A 68 8.16 -6.20 -12.12
CA PRO A 68 8.43 -4.88 -11.58
C PRO A 68 9.93 -4.56 -11.67
N VAL A 69 10.24 -3.33 -12.08
CA VAL A 69 11.62 -2.82 -12.13
C VAL A 69 11.79 -1.69 -11.12
N LEU A 70 12.71 -1.86 -10.17
CA LEU A 70 13.03 -0.89 -9.12
C LEU A 70 14.37 -0.23 -9.41
N VAL A 71 14.38 1.09 -9.55
CA VAL A 71 15.62 1.85 -9.81
C VAL A 71 16.21 2.33 -8.48
N LEU A 72 17.51 2.12 -8.26
CA LEU A 72 18.26 2.53 -7.08
C LEU A 72 19.21 3.68 -7.44
N ALA A 73 18.85 4.90 -7.03
CA ALA A 73 19.57 6.12 -7.36
C ALA A 73 20.32 6.74 -6.18
N ASP A 74 21.51 7.28 -6.44
CA ASP A 74 22.29 8.09 -5.50
C ASP A 74 21.70 9.51 -5.40
N GLY A 75 20.45 9.59 -4.92
CA GLY A 75 19.65 10.82 -4.83
C GLY A 75 18.28 10.68 -5.48
N ALA A 76 17.20 10.62 -4.70
CA ALA A 76 15.83 10.52 -5.19
C ALA A 76 15.19 11.91 -5.28
N GLN A 77 15.70 12.78 -6.16
CA GLN A 77 15.00 14.02 -6.48
C GLN A 77 13.69 13.67 -7.21
N LYS A 78 12.61 14.40 -6.92
CA LYS A 78 11.29 14.18 -7.53
C LYS A 78 11.35 14.08 -9.06
N ALA A 79 12.15 14.93 -9.70
CA ALA A 79 12.34 14.92 -11.16
C ALA A 79 12.95 13.61 -11.70
N ILE A 80 13.87 13.00 -10.95
CA ILE A 80 14.47 11.71 -11.31
C ILE A 80 13.41 10.62 -11.16
N ARG A 81 12.68 10.60 -10.04
CA ARG A 81 11.62 9.62 -9.81
C ARG A 81 10.54 9.68 -10.88
N ASP A 82 10.00 10.86 -11.18
CA ASP A 82 8.96 11.06 -12.18
C ASP A 82 9.42 10.61 -13.57
N LYS A 83 10.70 10.85 -13.91
CA LYS A 83 11.31 10.39 -15.17
C LYS A 83 11.30 8.87 -15.31
N PHE A 84 11.75 8.13 -14.30
CA PHE A 84 11.85 6.66 -14.39
C PHE A 84 10.48 5.97 -14.27
N LEU A 85 9.55 6.54 -13.50
CA LEU A 85 8.16 6.08 -13.52
C LEU A 85 7.55 6.22 -14.91
N GLY A 86 7.79 7.34 -15.60
CA GLY A 86 7.35 7.56 -16.98
C GLY A 86 7.99 6.62 -18.02
N LEU A 87 9.11 5.97 -17.68
CA LEU A 87 9.80 4.99 -18.52
C LEU A 87 9.42 3.54 -18.18
N GLY A 88 8.46 3.33 -17.26
CA GLY A 88 7.94 2.00 -16.90
C GLY A 88 8.58 1.35 -15.67
N ALA A 89 9.37 2.09 -14.88
CA ALA A 89 9.81 1.60 -13.58
C ALA A 89 8.61 1.50 -12.61
N ALA A 90 8.62 0.48 -11.75
CA ALA A 90 7.64 0.32 -10.69
C ALA A 90 7.84 1.35 -9.56
N ASP A 91 9.09 1.64 -9.20
CA ASP A 91 9.45 2.78 -8.34
C ASP A 91 10.94 3.16 -8.53
N CYS A 92 11.31 4.33 -8.03
CA CYS A 92 12.69 4.79 -7.95
C CYS A 92 13.02 5.17 -6.50
N LEU A 93 14.01 4.47 -5.94
CA LEU A 93 14.42 4.58 -4.55
C LEU A 93 15.78 5.25 -4.44
N LEU A 94 15.96 5.92 -3.30
CA LEU A 94 17.30 6.26 -2.85
C LEU A 94 18.06 4.95 -2.62
N LYS A 95 19.29 4.85 -3.14
CA LYS A 95 20.25 3.80 -2.80
C LYS A 95 20.53 3.92 -1.30
N SER A 96 19.72 3.21 -0.53
CA SER A 96 19.75 3.31 0.93
C SER A 96 21.01 2.61 1.43
N PRO A 97 21.80 3.21 2.34
CA PRO A 97 22.88 2.51 3.01
C PRO A 97 22.37 1.42 3.96
N ASN A 98 21.05 1.20 4.06
CA ASN A 98 20.43 0.22 4.94
C ASN A 98 19.86 -1.00 4.17
N PRO A 99 20.54 -2.16 4.23
CA PRO A 99 20.08 -3.40 3.62
C PRO A 99 18.70 -3.89 4.08
N ALA A 100 18.26 -3.55 5.29
CA ALA A 100 16.95 -3.97 5.81
C ALA A 100 15.79 -3.29 5.07
N GLY A 101 15.91 -1.99 4.77
CA GLY A 101 14.89 -1.26 4.02
C GLY A 101 14.75 -1.77 2.59
N LEU A 102 15.86 -2.10 1.92
CA LEU A 102 15.82 -2.69 0.58
C LEU A 102 15.19 -4.09 0.59
N LYS A 103 15.55 -4.93 1.59
CA LYS A 103 14.94 -6.25 1.77
C LYS A 103 13.42 -6.18 1.97
N TRP A 104 12.94 -5.20 2.75
CA TRP A 104 11.49 -4.98 2.93
C TRP A 104 10.79 -4.61 1.62
N ILE A 105 11.34 -3.68 0.83
CA ILE A 105 10.73 -3.28 -0.44
C ILE A 105 10.70 -4.44 -1.43
N VAL A 106 11.81 -5.17 -1.53
CA VAL A 106 11.91 -6.38 -2.37
C VAL A 106 10.84 -7.40 -1.97
N ARG A 107 10.72 -7.73 -0.68
CA ARG A 107 9.70 -8.68 -0.21
C ARG A 107 8.29 -8.18 -0.49
N ASN A 108 7.96 -6.93 -0.15
CA ASN A 108 6.62 -6.42 -0.41
C ASN A 108 6.27 -6.46 -1.89
N ILE A 109 7.18 -6.13 -2.80
CA ILE A 109 6.90 -6.19 -4.23
C ILE A 109 6.74 -7.64 -4.70
N LEU A 110 7.59 -8.56 -4.24
CA LEU A 110 7.48 -9.99 -4.56
C LEU A 110 6.19 -10.61 -4.00
N ASP A 111 5.84 -10.26 -2.77
CA ASP A 111 4.61 -10.71 -2.10
C ASP A 111 3.37 -10.07 -2.75
N SER A 112 3.49 -8.84 -3.27
CA SER A 112 2.45 -8.16 -4.07
C SER A 112 2.35 -8.68 -5.50
N ALA A 113 3.41 -9.27 -6.06
CA ALA A 113 3.35 -9.99 -7.34
C ALA A 113 2.74 -11.39 -7.15
N THR A 114 2.76 -11.90 -5.92
CA THR A 114 2.17 -13.17 -5.47
C THR A 114 0.79 -12.92 -4.85
N ILE A 115 -0.06 -12.09 -5.46
CA ILE A 115 -1.45 -11.91 -5.01
C ILE A 115 -2.19 -13.22 -5.24
N GLY A 116 -2.27 -14.00 -4.17
CA GLY A 116 -2.92 -15.30 -4.10
C GLY A 116 -2.75 -15.95 -2.73
N GLN A 117 -1.70 -15.62 -1.96
CA GLN A 117 -1.56 -16.12 -0.59
C GLN A 117 -0.93 -15.06 0.34
N GLY A 118 -1.68 -14.65 1.36
CA GLY A 118 -1.09 -14.41 2.69
C GLY A 118 -0.51 -13.05 3.06
N LEU A 119 -0.56 -12.00 2.24
CA LEU A 119 -0.30 -10.65 2.77
C LEU A 119 -1.49 -10.21 3.63
N LYS A 120 -1.27 -10.17 4.95
CA LYS A 120 -2.19 -9.63 5.96
C LYS A 120 -2.59 -8.20 5.59
N TRP A 121 -3.89 -7.94 5.45
CA TRP A 121 -4.40 -6.58 5.28
C TRP A 121 -4.03 -5.74 6.50
N CYS A 122 -3.34 -4.63 6.25
CA CYS A 122 -2.88 -3.69 7.26
C CYS A 122 -3.58 -2.33 7.21
N GLY A 123 -4.49 -2.14 6.24
CA GLY A 123 -5.41 -1.01 6.22
C GLY A 123 -6.51 -1.16 7.26
N SER A 124 -7.41 -0.20 7.30
CA SER A 124 -8.49 -0.13 8.27
C SER A 124 -9.41 -1.35 8.15
N PRO A 125 -9.91 -1.89 9.28
CA PRO A 125 -11.00 -2.85 9.21
C PRO A 125 -12.15 -2.21 8.41
N ALA A 126 -12.78 -3.02 7.56
CA ALA A 126 -13.82 -2.56 6.65
C ALA A 126 -15.01 -3.52 6.73
N ARG A 127 -16.20 -3.00 6.46
CA ARG A 127 -17.43 -3.78 6.35
C ARG A 127 -17.76 -3.95 4.89
N VAL A 128 -17.77 -5.20 4.44
CA VAL A 128 -18.00 -5.55 3.05
C VAL A 128 -19.36 -6.24 2.97
N LEU A 129 -20.28 -5.64 2.22
CA LEU A 129 -21.59 -6.22 1.97
C LEU A 129 -21.55 -7.02 0.68
N HIS A 130 -21.84 -8.31 0.77
CA HIS A 130 -21.87 -9.24 -0.36
C HIS A 130 -23.32 -9.57 -0.75
N VAL A 131 -23.68 -9.36 -2.01
CA VAL A 131 -25.03 -9.60 -2.55
C VAL A 131 -24.95 -10.78 -3.52
N GLU A 132 -25.39 -11.94 -3.05
CA GLU A 132 -25.22 -13.23 -3.74
C GLU A 132 -26.30 -14.20 -3.28
N ASP A 133 -27.08 -14.74 -4.20
CA ASP A 133 -28.16 -15.68 -3.91
C ASP A 133 -27.68 -17.14 -3.83
N GLU A 134 -26.55 -17.46 -4.47
CA GLU A 134 -25.98 -18.81 -4.46
C GLU A 134 -25.05 -19.05 -3.25
N ASP A 135 -25.40 -20.02 -2.40
CA ASP A 135 -24.67 -20.31 -1.16
C ASP A 135 -23.21 -20.72 -1.37
N ASP A 136 -22.95 -21.55 -2.38
CA ASP A 136 -21.59 -22.07 -2.62
C ASP A 136 -20.66 -20.98 -3.14
N TRP A 137 -21.18 -20.09 -4.00
CA TRP A 137 -20.44 -18.91 -4.43
C TRP A 137 -20.21 -17.95 -3.26
N ALA A 138 -21.23 -17.68 -2.45
CA ALA A 138 -21.05 -16.84 -1.28
C ALA A 138 -19.93 -17.35 -0.35
N ARG A 139 -19.85 -18.67 -0.13
CA ARG A 139 -18.77 -19.29 0.66
C ARG A 139 -17.40 -19.11 0.00
N LEU A 140 -17.29 -19.31 -1.30
CA LEU A 140 -16.03 -19.14 -2.04
C LEU A 140 -15.51 -17.69 -1.94
N VAL A 141 -16.36 -16.70 -2.23
CA VAL A 141 -15.99 -15.27 -2.09
C VAL A 141 -15.50 -14.98 -0.68
N HIS A 142 -16.24 -15.43 0.34
CA HIS A 142 -15.85 -15.21 1.73
C HIS A 142 -14.50 -15.87 2.07
N SER A 143 -14.22 -17.06 1.55
CA SER A 143 -12.94 -17.75 1.75
C SER A 143 -11.76 -17.00 1.12
N TRP A 144 -11.94 -16.35 -0.03
CA TRP A 144 -10.88 -15.58 -0.68
C TRP A 144 -10.58 -14.26 0.01
N LEU A 145 -11.56 -13.71 0.73
CA LEU A 145 -11.42 -12.48 1.50
C LEU A 145 -11.09 -12.75 2.97
N GLU A 146 -10.97 -14.03 3.35
CA GLU A 146 -10.55 -14.45 4.68
C GLU A 146 -9.13 -13.93 4.99
N GLY A 147 -8.86 -13.64 6.27
CA GLY A 147 -7.56 -13.10 6.70
C GLY A 147 -7.34 -11.61 6.37
N CYS A 148 -8.22 -10.96 5.61
CA CYS A 148 -8.17 -9.50 5.36
C CYS A 148 -8.70 -8.67 6.54
N GLY A 149 -9.25 -9.29 7.60
CA GLY A 149 -9.77 -8.56 8.77
C GLY A 149 -10.99 -7.69 8.47
N TRP A 150 -11.70 -7.96 7.36
CA TRP A 150 -12.94 -7.30 6.99
C TRP A 150 -14.14 -8.04 7.58
N ALA A 151 -15.13 -7.28 8.05
CA ALA A 151 -16.42 -7.80 8.49
C ALA A 151 -17.31 -8.02 7.26
N MET A 152 -17.39 -9.27 6.82
CA MET A 152 -18.26 -9.67 5.71
C MET A 152 -19.71 -9.81 6.18
N HIS A 153 -20.66 -9.22 5.46
CA HIS A 153 -22.09 -9.45 5.65
C HIS A 153 -22.73 -9.83 4.32
N ARG A 154 -23.52 -10.90 4.29
CA ARG A 154 -24.20 -11.36 3.08
C ARG A 154 -25.68 -10.99 3.10
N VAL A 155 -26.20 -10.64 1.93
CA VAL A 155 -27.64 -10.57 1.61
C VAL A 155 -27.91 -11.34 0.31
N ASN A 156 -29.11 -11.91 0.17
CA ASN A 156 -29.40 -12.86 -0.92
C ASN A 156 -30.06 -12.23 -2.15
N GLY A 157 -30.06 -10.90 -2.25
CA GLY A 157 -30.59 -10.22 -3.43
C GLY A 157 -30.91 -8.75 -3.22
N GLY A 158 -31.36 -8.11 -4.30
CA GLY A 158 -31.58 -6.65 -4.33
C GLY A 158 -32.55 -6.11 -3.29
N ARG A 159 -33.64 -6.85 -3.00
CA ARG A 159 -34.62 -6.41 -1.98
C ARG A 159 -34.02 -6.38 -0.58
N GLU A 160 -33.21 -7.37 -0.25
CA GLU A 160 -32.51 -7.44 1.04
C GLU A 160 -31.40 -6.42 1.11
N LEU A 161 -30.65 -6.21 0.02
CA LEU A 161 -29.66 -5.14 -0.10
C LEU A 161 -30.26 -3.78 0.24
N MET A 162 -31.36 -3.41 -0.42
CA MET A 162 -31.98 -2.10 -0.20
C MET A 162 -32.59 -1.98 1.21
N ARG A 163 -33.13 -3.07 1.77
CA ARG A 163 -33.60 -3.09 3.16
C ARG A 163 -32.44 -2.89 4.14
N PHE A 164 -31.32 -3.58 3.93
CA PHE A 164 -30.12 -3.47 4.74
C PHE A 164 -29.59 -2.03 4.72
N LEU A 165 -29.38 -1.46 3.53
CA LEU A 165 -28.85 -0.10 3.38
C LEU A 165 -29.73 0.97 4.03
N ARG A 166 -31.06 0.79 4.03
CA ARG A 166 -32.00 1.72 4.68
C ARG A 166 -32.05 1.61 6.19
N THR A 167 -31.68 0.47 6.75
CA THR A 167 -31.84 0.16 8.20
C THR A 167 -30.52 0.06 8.95
N CYS A 168 -29.41 -0.09 8.24
CA CYS A 168 -28.09 -0.17 8.85
C CYS A 168 -27.75 1.12 9.61
N ARG A 169 -27.18 0.95 10.81
CA ARG A 169 -26.69 2.08 11.61
C ARG A 169 -25.49 2.76 10.97
N GLU A 170 -24.70 1.97 10.25
CA GLU A 170 -23.50 2.42 9.60
C GLU A 170 -23.40 1.76 8.22
N LEU A 171 -23.10 2.56 7.19
CA LEU A 171 -23.03 2.08 5.81
C LEU A 171 -21.84 1.14 5.59
N PRO A 172 -21.94 0.15 4.69
CA PRO A 172 -20.80 -0.67 4.30
C PRO A 172 -19.73 0.19 3.60
N ASP A 173 -18.47 -0.23 3.77
CA ASP A 173 -17.31 0.42 3.17
C ASP A 173 -17.10 -0.03 1.72
N CYS A 174 -17.62 -1.20 1.34
CA CYS A 174 -17.69 -1.72 -0.03
C CYS A 174 -18.90 -2.64 -0.20
N ILE A 175 -19.49 -2.65 -1.40
CA ILE A 175 -20.51 -3.62 -1.82
C ILE A 175 -19.91 -4.48 -2.94
N ILE A 176 -20.01 -5.80 -2.79
CA ILE A 176 -19.77 -6.79 -3.85
C ILE A 176 -21.14 -7.29 -4.30
N LEU A 177 -21.47 -7.16 -5.58
CA LEU A 177 -22.80 -7.47 -6.11
C LEU A 177 -22.69 -8.38 -7.32
N ASP A 178 -23.42 -9.50 -7.29
CA ASP A 178 -23.66 -10.30 -8.49
C ASP A 178 -24.71 -9.64 -9.40
N LEU A 179 -24.45 -9.57 -10.70
CA LEU A 179 -25.46 -9.12 -11.69
C LEU A 179 -26.48 -10.21 -12.01
N THR A 180 -26.13 -11.49 -11.82
CA THR A 180 -27.02 -12.60 -12.18
C THR A 180 -28.09 -12.95 -11.15
N LEU A 181 -28.36 -12.03 -10.20
CA LEU A 181 -29.38 -12.21 -9.17
C LEU A 181 -30.79 -12.43 -9.76
N PRO A 182 -31.59 -13.35 -9.18
CA PRO A 182 -32.95 -13.57 -9.61
C PRO A 182 -33.87 -12.38 -9.25
N GLY A 183 -34.78 -12.04 -10.18
CA GLY A 183 -35.93 -11.17 -9.91
C GLY A 183 -35.68 -9.65 -9.90
N ASN A 184 -34.45 -9.17 -10.10
CA ASN A 184 -34.16 -7.77 -10.39
C ASN A 184 -33.22 -7.67 -11.59
N ASP A 185 -33.33 -6.62 -12.38
CA ASP A 185 -32.25 -6.26 -13.31
C ASP A 185 -31.06 -5.76 -12.46
N GLY A 186 -29.99 -6.56 -12.36
CA GLY A 186 -28.79 -6.22 -11.61
C GLY A 186 -28.20 -4.86 -12.02
N LEU A 187 -28.38 -4.45 -13.29
CA LEU A 187 -27.95 -3.14 -13.77
C LEU A 187 -28.85 -2.01 -13.27
N GLU A 188 -30.16 -2.24 -13.16
CA GLU A 188 -31.10 -1.27 -12.57
C GLU A 188 -30.81 -1.05 -11.10
N LEU A 189 -30.52 -2.12 -10.35
CA LEU A 189 -30.09 -2.04 -8.95
C LEU A 189 -28.78 -1.26 -8.81
N CYS A 190 -27.79 -1.51 -9.69
CA CYS A 190 -26.56 -0.71 -9.72
C CYS A 190 -26.85 0.78 -9.97
N ARG A 191 -27.77 1.08 -10.90
CA ARG A 191 -28.20 2.46 -11.20
C ARG A 191 -28.89 3.11 -10.00
N GLU A 192 -29.75 2.38 -9.29
CA GLU A 192 -30.40 2.89 -8.06
C GLU A 192 -29.34 3.24 -7.00
N LEU A 193 -28.35 2.38 -6.78
CA LEU A 193 -27.25 2.65 -5.84
C LEU A 193 -26.42 3.87 -6.24
N LYS A 194 -26.12 4.05 -7.54
CA LYS A 194 -25.29 5.15 -8.04
C LYS A 194 -26.03 6.49 -8.17
N THR A 195 -27.35 6.48 -8.28
CA THR A 195 -28.16 7.71 -8.33
C THR A 195 -28.64 8.17 -6.94
N ASN A 196 -28.61 7.28 -5.94
CA ASN A 196 -28.96 7.63 -4.57
C ASN A 196 -27.86 8.46 -3.89
N LEU A 197 -28.19 9.67 -3.43
CA LEU A 197 -27.22 10.61 -2.84
C LEU A 197 -26.44 10.05 -1.63
N ILE A 198 -27.04 9.11 -0.89
CA ILE A 198 -26.43 8.48 0.29
C ILE A 198 -25.53 7.32 -0.13
N PHE A 199 -25.99 6.47 -1.05
CA PHE A 199 -25.30 5.22 -1.41
C PHE A 199 -24.29 5.37 -2.55
N GLN A 200 -24.39 6.42 -3.37
CA GLN A 200 -23.53 6.63 -4.55
C GLN A 200 -22.03 6.65 -4.24
N ARG A 201 -21.67 7.01 -2.99
CA ARG A 201 -20.29 7.07 -2.50
C ARG A 201 -19.73 5.72 -2.08
N ILE A 202 -20.58 4.71 -1.93
CA ILE A 202 -20.15 3.36 -1.58
C ILE A 202 -19.53 2.74 -2.85
N PRO A 203 -18.26 2.27 -2.79
CA PRO A 203 -17.64 1.52 -3.86
C PRO A 203 -18.46 0.26 -4.13
N LEU A 204 -18.78 0.08 -5.41
CA LEU A 204 -19.52 -1.06 -5.91
C LEU A 204 -18.58 -1.87 -6.79
N ILE A 205 -18.36 -3.12 -6.41
CA ILE A 205 -17.66 -4.14 -7.19
C ILE A 205 -18.72 -5.08 -7.70
N VAL A 206 -18.71 -5.30 -9.01
CA VAL A 206 -19.72 -6.08 -9.70
C VAL A 206 -19.10 -7.36 -10.20
N LEU A 207 -19.72 -8.49 -9.86
CA LEU A 207 -19.38 -9.81 -10.37
C LEU A 207 -20.39 -10.20 -11.45
N SER A 208 -19.93 -10.75 -12.57
CA SER A 208 -20.82 -11.34 -13.57
C SER A 208 -20.14 -12.41 -14.42
N GLY A 209 -20.84 -13.53 -14.62
CA GLY A 209 -20.43 -14.58 -15.56
C GLY A 209 -20.68 -14.22 -17.03
N ARG A 210 -21.63 -13.31 -17.32
CA ARG A 210 -22.07 -13.00 -18.69
C ARG A 210 -21.33 -11.80 -19.27
N LYS A 211 -20.80 -11.94 -20.49
CA LYS A 211 -19.98 -10.89 -21.12
C LYS A 211 -20.81 -9.67 -21.50
N GLU A 212 -22.06 -9.88 -21.90
CA GLU A 212 -23.00 -8.85 -22.34
C GLU A 212 -23.33 -7.90 -21.18
N ASP A 213 -23.64 -8.46 -20.00
CA ASP A 213 -23.90 -7.70 -18.77
C ASP A 213 -22.69 -6.83 -18.38
N ARG A 214 -21.48 -7.38 -18.57
CA ARG A 214 -20.22 -6.68 -18.30
C ARG A 214 -20.00 -5.47 -19.20
N ILE A 215 -20.29 -5.60 -20.50
CA ILE A 215 -20.20 -4.51 -21.47
C ILE A 215 -21.22 -3.42 -21.10
N ALA A 216 -22.48 -3.81 -20.86
CA ALA A 216 -23.55 -2.88 -20.50
C ALA A 216 -23.26 -2.12 -19.19
N ALA A 217 -22.74 -2.79 -18.16
CA ALA A 217 -22.34 -2.15 -16.91
C ALA A 217 -21.20 -1.13 -17.10
N MET A 218 -20.21 -1.46 -17.92
CA MET A 218 -19.05 -0.61 -18.17
C MET A 218 -19.42 0.65 -18.95
N GLU A 219 -20.22 0.51 -20.00
CA GLU A 219 -20.64 1.62 -20.87
C GLU A 219 -21.54 2.62 -20.14
N ASN A 220 -22.38 2.16 -19.20
CA ASN A 220 -23.45 2.98 -18.64
C ASN A 220 -23.18 3.49 -17.21
N LEU A 221 -22.28 2.86 -16.44
CA LEU A 221 -22.20 3.09 -14.99
C LEU A 221 -20.78 3.20 -14.41
N ALA A 222 -19.72 3.03 -15.23
CA ALA A 222 -18.32 3.12 -14.82
C ALA A 222 -18.01 2.31 -13.53
N LEU A 223 -18.48 1.06 -13.48
CA LEU A 223 -18.39 0.19 -12.31
C LEU A 223 -17.04 -0.55 -12.27
N ASN A 224 -16.58 -0.86 -11.05
CA ASN A 224 -15.48 -1.83 -10.88
C ASN A 224 -16.06 -3.20 -11.13
N LEU A 225 -15.57 -3.91 -12.14
CA LEU A 225 -16.24 -5.08 -12.67
C LEU A 225 -15.26 -6.23 -12.86
N ILE A 226 -15.66 -7.41 -12.40
CA ILE A 226 -14.86 -8.63 -12.39
C ILE A 226 -15.70 -9.75 -13.01
N ALA A 227 -15.07 -10.53 -13.87
CA ALA A 227 -15.69 -11.73 -14.42
C ALA A 227 -15.72 -12.84 -13.36
N LYS A 228 -16.84 -13.57 -13.27
CA LYS A 228 -16.91 -14.82 -12.47
C LYS A 228 -16.25 -15.94 -13.27
N ASP A 229 -14.95 -16.15 -13.08
CA ASP A 229 -14.10 -17.11 -13.79
C ASP A 229 -12.96 -17.64 -12.90
N GLU A 230 -11.98 -18.34 -13.47
CA GLU A 230 -10.86 -18.94 -12.73
C GLU A 230 -9.87 -17.94 -12.12
N HIS A 231 -9.99 -16.63 -12.41
CA HIS A 231 -9.12 -15.58 -11.87
C HIS A 231 -9.79 -14.74 -10.77
N THR A 232 -11.09 -14.92 -10.52
CA THR A 232 -11.85 -14.12 -9.55
C THR A 232 -11.26 -14.20 -8.13
N ASP A 233 -10.65 -15.32 -7.78
CA ASP A 233 -9.99 -15.59 -6.49
C ASP A 233 -8.83 -14.62 -6.19
N ARG A 234 -8.18 -14.10 -7.23
CA ARG A 234 -7.08 -13.12 -7.13
C ARG A 234 -7.55 -11.70 -7.38
N GLU A 235 -8.42 -11.51 -8.38
CA GLU A 235 -8.88 -10.19 -8.79
C GLU A 235 -9.77 -9.52 -7.74
N LEU A 236 -10.68 -10.29 -7.12
CA LEU A 236 -11.64 -9.75 -6.17
C LEU A 236 -10.96 -9.20 -4.91
N PRO A 237 -10.07 -9.94 -4.21
CA PRO A 237 -9.35 -9.38 -3.08
C PRO A 237 -8.53 -8.14 -3.46
N ALA A 238 -7.86 -8.14 -4.61
CA ALA A 238 -7.09 -6.99 -5.07
C ALA A 238 -7.97 -5.74 -5.30
N MET A 239 -9.14 -5.92 -5.92
CA MET A 239 -10.09 -4.84 -6.18
C MET A 239 -10.67 -4.29 -4.88
N VAL A 240 -11.09 -5.16 -3.95
CA VAL A 240 -11.62 -4.74 -2.64
C VAL A 240 -10.55 -3.95 -1.86
N ARG A 241 -9.29 -4.43 -1.86
CA ARG A 241 -8.16 -3.69 -1.27
C ARG A 241 -7.98 -2.33 -1.92
N SER A 242 -8.04 -2.25 -3.25
CA SER A 242 -7.86 -1.01 -4.01
C SER A 242 -8.91 0.04 -3.63
N VAL A 243 -10.20 -0.33 -3.64
CA VAL A 243 -11.29 0.62 -3.37
C VAL A 243 -11.29 1.11 -1.92
N ILE A 244 -11.02 0.22 -0.96
CA ILE A 244 -10.89 0.61 0.46
C ILE A 244 -9.67 1.51 0.64
N SER A 245 -8.52 1.16 0.05
CA SER A 245 -7.30 1.98 0.13
C SER A 245 -7.50 3.38 -0.48
N GLN A 246 -8.36 3.52 -1.49
CA GLN A 246 -8.70 4.82 -2.07
C GLN A 246 -9.52 5.66 -1.08
N GLN A 247 -10.54 5.07 -0.43
CA GLN A 247 -11.31 5.75 0.61
C GLN A 247 -10.41 6.20 1.78
N GLU A 248 -9.50 5.34 2.22
CA GLU A 248 -8.52 5.64 3.25
C GLU A 248 -7.63 6.83 2.88
N ARG A 249 -7.11 6.84 1.65
CA ARG A 249 -6.32 7.96 1.12
C ARG A 249 -7.14 9.25 1.10
N SER A 250 -8.41 9.20 0.68
CA SER A 250 -9.31 10.36 0.73
C SER A 250 -9.59 10.83 2.16
N ALA A 251 -9.59 9.92 3.14
CA ALA A 251 -9.71 10.26 4.57
C ALA A 251 -8.38 10.70 5.21
N GLY A 252 -7.28 10.68 4.46
CA GLY A 252 -5.93 11.02 4.92
C GLY A 252 -5.29 9.95 5.82
N VAL A 253 -5.85 8.74 5.86
CA VAL A 253 -5.27 7.60 6.59
C VAL A 253 -3.98 7.19 5.90
N VAL A 254 -2.93 6.96 6.69
CA VAL A 254 -1.63 6.51 6.20
C VAL A 254 -1.38 5.10 6.68
N VAL A 255 -1.13 4.17 5.76
CA VAL A 255 -0.82 2.76 6.03
C VAL A 255 0.58 2.46 5.50
N ARG A 256 1.42 1.77 6.30
CA ARG A 256 2.77 1.37 5.88
C ARG A 256 3.17 0.08 6.59
N GLY A 257 3.19 -1.05 5.88
CA GLY A 257 3.33 -2.34 6.57
C GLY A 257 2.22 -2.49 7.61
N ASP A 258 2.52 -2.94 8.82
CA ASP A 258 1.60 -3.14 9.95
C ASP A 258 1.22 -1.87 10.74
N ILE A 259 1.78 -0.69 10.43
CA ILE A 259 1.39 0.58 11.07
C ILE A 259 0.31 1.29 10.25
N ARG A 260 -0.70 1.80 10.97
CA ARG A 260 -1.76 2.64 10.41
C ARG A 260 -2.00 3.88 11.24
N LEU A 261 -2.08 5.04 10.58
CA LEU A 261 -2.26 6.35 11.20
C LEU A 261 -3.61 6.93 10.75
N GLU A 262 -4.51 7.15 11.71
CA GLU A 262 -5.78 7.82 11.48
C GLU A 262 -5.69 9.29 11.92
N PRO A 263 -5.83 10.26 11.00
CA PRO A 263 -5.79 11.68 11.34
C PRO A 263 -6.92 12.08 12.31
N ARG A 264 -8.12 11.50 12.12
CA ARG A 264 -9.25 11.74 13.01
C ARG A 264 -8.96 11.08 14.36
N GLY A 265 -8.80 11.90 15.39
CA GLY A 265 -8.44 11.45 16.74
C GLY A 265 -6.97 11.10 16.91
N LYS A 266 -6.12 11.30 15.88
CA LYS A 266 -4.65 11.15 15.94
C LYS A 266 -4.21 9.79 16.49
N LYS A 267 -4.91 8.76 16.04
CA LYS A 267 -4.72 7.39 16.52
C LYS A 267 -3.64 6.69 15.70
N VAL A 268 -2.81 5.95 16.41
CA VAL A 268 -1.79 5.07 15.86
C VAL A 268 -2.23 3.65 16.12
N PHE A 269 -2.21 2.83 15.08
CA PHE A 269 -2.54 1.42 15.14
C PHE A 269 -1.32 0.61 14.75
N LEU A 270 -1.18 -0.55 15.39
CA LEU A 270 -0.25 -1.61 15.03
C LEU A 270 -1.06 -2.89 14.87
N ASP A 271 -0.95 -3.56 13.72
CA ASP A 271 -1.71 -4.78 13.42
C ASP A 271 -3.24 -4.59 13.62
N ASN A 272 -3.77 -3.44 13.20
CA ASN A 272 -5.16 -3.03 13.37
C ASN A 272 -5.68 -2.90 14.81
N ARG A 273 -4.78 -2.97 15.81
CA ARG A 273 -5.10 -2.64 17.20
C ARG A 273 -4.69 -1.22 17.50
N ILE A 274 -5.54 -0.48 18.21
CA ILE A 274 -5.19 0.87 18.68
C ILE A 274 -3.99 0.73 19.63
N LEU A 275 -2.88 1.35 19.26
CA LEU A 275 -1.67 1.36 20.08
C LEU A 275 -1.67 2.57 21.02
N CYS A 276 -1.87 3.76 20.46
CA CYS A 276 -1.92 5.00 21.23
C CYS A 276 -2.62 6.13 20.46
N ALA A 277 -2.99 7.19 21.17
CA ALA A 277 -3.27 8.49 20.57
C ALA A 277 -2.12 9.46 20.86
N LEU A 278 -1.74 10.23 19.85
CA LEU A 278 -0.68 11.24 19.92
C LEU A 278 -1.27 12.65 19.99
N ASP A 279 -0.46 13.60 20.48
CA ASP A 279 -0.77 15.02 20.34
C ASP A 279 -0.56 15.49 18.89
N GLU A 280 -0.89 16.76 18.61
CA GLU A 280 -0.78 17.33 17.24
C GLU A 280 0.62 17.15 16.65
N ASN A 281 1.64 17.52 17.42
CA ASN A 281 3.02 17.50 16.95
C ASN A 281 3.53 16.06 16.82
N GLY A 282 3.24 15.20 17.80
CA GLY A 282 3.67 13.81 17.81
C GLY A 282 3.10 13.05 16.62
N PHE A 283 1.80 13.26 16.35
CA PHE A 283 1.13 12.68 15.19
C PHE A 283 1.71 13.22 13.88
N ALA A 284 1.90 14.54 13.75
CA ALA A 284 2.44 15.15 12.54
C ALA A 284 3.85 14.64 12.22
N VAL A 285 4.72 14.52 13.22
CA VAL A 285 6.09 14.01 13.05
C VAL A 285 6.09 12.52 12.70
N LEU A 286 5.31 11.70 13.42
CA LEU A 286 5.21 10.27 13.09
C LEU A 286 4.65 10.06 11.67
N ARG A 287 3.60 10.79 11.31
CA ARG A 287 3.01 10.77 9.97
C ARG A 287 4.04 11.14 8.92
N LEU A 288 4.79 12.22 9.12
CA LEU A 288 5.84 12.63 8.19
C LEU A 288 6.90 11.54 8.00
N LEU A 289 7.35 10.91 9.08
CA LEU A 289 8.33 9.82 9.02
C LEU A 289 7.78 8.59 8.28
N VAL A 290 6.53 8.21 8.53
CA VAL A 290 5.87 7.05 7.92
C VAL A 290 5.55 7.27 6.44
N GLU A 291 5.09 8.47 6.06
CA GLU A 291 4.82 8.82 4.66
C GLU A 291 6.11 8.83 3.81
N ASN A 292 7.22 9.31 4.39
CA ASN A 292 8.53 9.35 3.73
C ASN A 292 9.31 8.03 3.84
N SER A 293 8.86 7.08 4.66
CA SER A 293 9.54 5.79 4.88
C SER A 293 9.90 5.09 3.56
N PRO A 294 11.14 4.63 3.35
CA PRO A 294 12.27 4.63 4.29
C PRO A 294 13.21 5.84 4.14
N ALA A 295 12.82 6.89 3.39
CA ALA A 295 13.64 8.08 3.20
C ALA A 295 13.85 8.87 4.49
N VAL A 296 14.98 9.60 4.54
CA VAL A 296 15.35 10.41 5.71
C VAL A 296 14.59 11.73 5.71
N VAL A 297 13.99 12.04 6.85
CA VAL A 297 13.38 13.33 7.17
C VAL A 297 14.38 14.14 7.99
N SER A 298 14.70 15.35 7.52
CA SER A 298 15.71 16.20 8.15
C SER A 298 15.24 16.82 9.47
N ASP A 299 16.19 17.15 10.35
CA ASP A 299 15.90 17.84 11.61
C ASP A 299 15.19 19.18 11.40
N ALA A 300 15.48 19.88 10.29
CA ALA A 300 14.81 21.12 9.92
C ALA A 300 13.32 20.91 9.59
N MET A 301 13.00 19.82 8.88
CA MET A 301 11.62 19.47 8.52
C MET A 301 10.82 18.99 9.72
N ILE A 302 11.43 18.23 10.63
CA ILE A 302 10.78 17.87 11.91
C ILE A 302 10.51 19.13 12.72
N ARG A 303 11.49 20.05 12.79
CA ARG A 303 11.35 21.30 13.54
C ARG A 303 10.24 22.21 13.02
N SER A 304 10.00 22.25 11.70
CA SER A 304 8.93 23.07 11.13
C SER A 304 7.54 22.62 11.59
N LEU A 305 7.37 21.33 11.91
CA LEU A 305 6.12 20.78 12.44
C LEU A 305 5.94 21.02 13.94
N THR A 306 7.02 21.15 14.70
CA THR A 306 6.96 21.29 16.18
C THR A 306 6.90 22.74 16.67
N LYS A 307 7.09 23.73 15.79
CA LYS A 307 7.23 25.16 16.15
C LYS A 307 5.94 25.87 16.57
N LYS A 308 4.75 25.34 16.28
CA LYS A 308 3.46 26.04 16.56
C LYS A 308 3.10 26.25 18.05
N ARG A 309 3.99 25.90 18.99
CA ARG A 309 3.72 25.97 20.44
C ARG A 309 4.61 26.94 21.24
N GLU A 310 5.57 27.63 20.62
CA GLU A 310 6.33 28.69 21.33
C GLU A 310 5.40 29.84 21.76
N ASP A 311 4.33 30.13 21.02
CA ASP A 311 3.37 31.20 21.36
C ASP A 311 2.32 30.80 22.43
N TYR A 312 2.05 29.51 22.64
CA TYR A 312 0.96 29.05 23.53
C TYR A 312 1.39 29.00 25.01
N ARG A 313 2.70 28.98 25.30
CA ARG A 313 3.24 28.85 26.67
C ARG A 313 3.04 30.08 27.55
N ARG A 314 2.61 31.22 27.01
CA ARG A 314 2.29 32.40 27.83
C ARG A 314 0.99 32.30 28.63
N ARG A 315 0.15 31.25 28.46
CA ARG A 315 -1.20 31.24 29.08
C ARG A 315 -1.65 30.02 29.88
N ASN A 316 -0.99 28.85 29.88
CA ASN A 316 -1.49 27.68 30.63
C ASN A 316 -0.38 26.84 31.31
N SER A 317 -0.46 26.75 32.63
CA SER A 317 0.52 26.14 33.55
C SER A 317 0.31 24.64 33.81
N SER A 318 -0.15 23.87 32.83
CA SER A 318 -0.42 22.43 33.00
C SER A 318 -0.08 21.57 31.77
N ALA A 319 0.80 22.04 30.89
CA ALA A 319 1.24 21.26 29.72
C ALA A 319 2.60 20.59 29.97
N ASP A 320 2.73 19.33 29.54
CA ASP A 320 3.98 18.56 29.51
C ASP A 320 5.17 19.40 28.99
N PRO A 321 6.37 19.24 29.55
CA PRO A 321 7.54 19.98 29.12
C PRO A 321 7.81 19.70 27.64
N THR A 322 7.79 20.75 26.81
CA THR A 322 8.31 20.69 25.45
C THR A 322 9.72 20.14 25.52
N PRO A 323 10.00 19.01 24.85
CA PRO A 323 11.35 18.47 24.80
C PRO A 323 12.31 19.55 24.28
N GLY A 324 13.56 19.52 24.75
CA GLY A 324 14.65 20.28 24.15
C GLY A 324 14.89 19.87 22.69
N THR A 325 16.11 20.04 22.20
CA THR A 325 16.57 19.66 20.84
C THR A 325 15.85 18.43 20.22
N ILE A 326 15.68 18.40 18.89
CA ILE A 326 14.98 17.31 18.14
C ILE A 326 15.25 15.88 18.67
N PRO A 327 16.48 15.50 19.09
CA PRO A 327 16.72 14.19 19.71
C PRO A 327 15.89 13.87 20.95
N VAL A 328 15.69 14.84 21.85
CA VAL A 328 14.86 14.66 23.05
C VAL A 328 13.41 14.46 22.64
N TYR A 329 12.93 15.27 21.68
CA TYR A 329 11.58 15.15 21.15
C TYR A 329 11.30 13.77 20.54
N VAL A 330 12.21 13.30 19.67
CA VAL A 330 12.05 11.99 19.04
C VAL A 330 12.17 10.86 20.08
N SER A 331 12.97 11.03 21.12
CA SER A 331 13.02 10.08 22.24
C SER A 331 11.67 9.98 22.95
N THR A 332 11.01 11.10 23.24
CA THR A 332 9.66 11.12 23.83
C THR A 332 8.65 10.47 22.89
N LEU A 333 8.71 10.75 21.59
CA LEU A 333 7.84 10.12 20.59
C LEU A 333 8.02 8.60 20.57
N ARG A 334 9.27 8.09 20.56
CA ARG A 334 9.57 6.65 20.61
C ARG A 334 8.94 5.98 21.83
N ASN A 335 9.09 6.58 23.01
CA ASN A 335 8.49 6.06 24.23
C ASN A 335 6.96 6.04 24.14
N ARG A 336 6.37 7.05 23.51
CA ARG A 336 4.91 7.17 23.38
C ARG A 336 4.30 6.15 22.40
N VAL A 337 5.00 5.86 21.30
CA VAL A 337 4.57 4.84 20.32
C VAL A 337 4.96 3.42 20.74
N GLY A 338 5.58 3.26 21.90
CA GLY A 338 6.01 1.96 22.45
C GLY A 338 7.24 1.38 21.75
N ASP A 339 7.82 0.35 22.36
CA ASP A 339 9.13 -0.20 21.98
C ASP A 339 9.18 -0.70 20.53
N ILE A 340 8.10 -1.33 20.04
CA ILE A 340 8.06 -1.91 18.69
C ILE A 340 8.21 -0.79 17.64
N LEU A 341 7.28 0.17 17.62
CA LEU A 341 7.34 1.28 16.67
C LEU A 341 8.48 2.26 16.98
N GLY A 342 8.86 2.40 18.25
CA GLY A 342 9.94 3.28 18.67
C GLY A 342 11.30 2.86 18.10
N ARG A 343 11.58 1.55 18.03
CA ARG A 343 12.79 1.00 17.40
C ARG A 343 12.84 1.24 15.89
N ARG A 344 11.68 1.34 15.24
CA ARG A 344 11.54 1.61 13.81
C ARG A 344 11.84 3.05 13.43
N ILE A 345 11.79 3.98 14.38
CA ILE A 345 12.25 5.36 14.16
C ILE A 345 13.77 5.38 14.39
N VAL A 346 14.57 5.47 13.34
CA VAL A 346 16.04 5.36 13.40
C VAL A 346 16.69 6.73 13.16
N ARG A 347 17.74 7.04 13.94
CA ARG A 347 18.56 8.24 13.75
C ARG A 347 19.62 7.97 12.69
N LEU A 348 19.74 8.85 11.71
CA LEU A 348 20.90 8.92 10.82
C LEU A 348 21.70 10.18 11.20
N HIS A 349 22.89 9.97 11.76
CA HIS A 349 23.73 11.05 12.26
C HIS A 349 24.05 12.08 11.16
N GLY A 350 23.85 13.36 11.48
CA GLY A 350 24.05 14.47 10.54
C GLY A 350 22.95 14.65 9.49
N LEU A 351 22.01 13.71 9.34
CA LEU A 351 21.00 13.73 8.27
C LEU A 351 19.57 13.92 8.79
N GLY A 352 19.19 13.23 9.87
CA GLY A 352 17.82 13.30 10.41
C GLY A 352 17.32 11.96 10.92
N TYR A 353 16.04 11.67 10.70
CA TYR A 353 15.39 10.44 11.13
C TYR A 353 14.67 9.75 9.97
N SER A 354 14.60 8.42 10.03
CA SER A 354 13.80 7.61 9.11
C SER A 354 12.91 6.66 9.90
N TYR A 355 11.74 6.34 9.36
CA TYR A 355 10.95 5.21 9.83
C TYR A 355 11.28 3.99 8.97
N ILE A 356 11.56 2.85 9.60
CA ILE A 356 11.91 1.59 8.95
C ILE A 356 10.96 0.51 9.48
N PRO A 357 9.99 0.02 8.66
CA PRO A 357 9.10 -1.07 9.06
C PRO A 357 9.89 -2.33 9.43
N ASP A 358 9.37 -3.16 10.35
CA ASP A 358 10.02 -4.44 10.66
C ASP A 358 9.95 -5.39 9.46
N CYS A 359 11.02 -6.16 9.30
CA CYS A 359 11.10 -7.29 8.39
C CYS A 359 10.74 -8.54 9.20
N ASN A 360 9.50 -9.01 9.14
CA ASN A 360 9.27 -10.44 9.35
C ASN A 360 9.75 -11.19 8.09
#